data_AF-A0A9D1PJY2-F1
#
_entry.id   AF-A0A9D1PJY2-F1
#
_cell.length_a   1.000
_cell.length_b   1.000
_cell.length_c   1.000
_cell.angle_alpha   90.00
_cell.angle_beta   90.00
_cell.angle_gamma   90.00
#
_symmetry.space_group_name_H-M   'P 1'
#
loop_
_entity.id
_entity.type
_entity.pdbx_description
1 polymer ?
#
loop_
_entity_poly.entity_id
_entity_poly.type
_entity_poly.pdbx_seq_one_letter_code
_entity_poly.pdbx_strand_id
1 'polypeptide(L)'
;CMHSGKKVYVIGETISPAIRENDVCILISGSAKTNAIRHIRKLAENIGATTFLVTANKEALTGDSLLSGLWINAATKHTLQSDMKTIQPLGNQFDQMAHIILDAAIIDSTNDITTMIENHTNME
;
A
#
# COMPACT_ATOMS: atom_id res chain seq x y z
N CYS A 1 -0.44 -4.21 -10.69
CA CYS A 1 -1.91 -4.38 -10.61
C CYS A 1 -2.29 -5.68 -11.34
N MET A 2 -3.53 -6.16 -11.17
CA MET A 2 -4.02 -7.36 -11.89
C MET A 2 -3.95 -7.17 -13.41
N HIS A 3 -4.29 -5.98 -13.92
CA HIS A 3 -4.19 -5.66 -15.34
C HIS A 3 -2.78 -5.89 -15.93
N SER A 4 -1.71 -5.69 -15.17
CA SER A 4 -0.33 -5.95 -15.63
C SER A 4 0.11 -7.43 -15.52
N GLY A 5 -0.84 -8.37 -15.47
CA GLY A 5 -0.56 -9.82 -15.38
C GLY A 5 -0.02 -10.29 -14.03
N LYS A 6 0.05 -9.41 -13.02
CA LYS A 6 0.51 -9.76 -11.67
C LYS A 6 -0.61 -10.46 -10.90
N LYS A 7 -0.28 -11.52 -10.15
CA LYS A 7 -1.20 -12.15 -9.18
C LYS A 7 -1.37 -11.21 -7.99
N VAL A 8 -2.52 -10.56 -7.88
CA VAL A 8 -2.83 -9.57 -6.84
C VAL A 8 -4.17 -9.92 -6.21
N TYR A 9 -4.24 -9.82 -4.89
CA TYR A 9 -5.45 -10.05 -4.09
C TYR A 9 -5.61 -8.93 -3.08
N VAL A 10 -6.84 -8.73 -2.60
CA VAL A 10 -7.17 -7.71 -1.60
C VAL A 10 -7.54 -8.42 -0.29
N ILE A 11 -6.80 -8.13 0.78
CA ILE A 11 -7.02 -8.75 2.08
C ILE A 11 -8.47 -8.52 2.53
N GLY A 12 -9.18 -9.60 2.87
CA GLY A 12 -10.58 -9.56 3.29
C GLY A 12 -11.60 -9.86 2.19
N GLU A 13 -11.20 -9.87 0.92
CA GLU A 13 -12.09 -10.21 -0.20
C GLU A 13 -12.26 -11.72 -0.39
N THR A 14 -13.38 -12.11 -1.01
CA THR A 14 -13.85 -13.51 -1.10
C THR A 14 -12.85 -14.46 -1.76
N ILE A 15 -12.10 -14.00 -2.77
CA ILE A 15 -11.19 -14.84 -3.56
C ILE A 15 -9.75 -14.84 -3.03
N SER A 16 -9.48 -14.19 -1.90
CA SER A 16 -8.13 -14.03 -1.38
C SER A 16 -7.59 -15.34 -0.81
N PRO A 17 -6.54 -15.92 -1.42
CA PRO A 17 -5.95 -17.16 -0.94
C PRO A 17 -5.13 -16.92 0.34
N ALA A 18 -4.66 -18.02 0.95
CA ALA A 18 -3.67 -17.94 2.00
C ALA A 18 -2.37 -17.30 1.48
N ILE A 19 -1.86 -16.30 2.21
CA ILE A 19 -0.54 -15.73 1.99
C ILE A 19 0.55 -16.76 2.33
N ARG A 20 1.64 -16.76 1.58
CA ARG A 20 2.76 -17.69 1.72
C ARG A 20 4.09 -16.96 1.87
N GLU A 21 5.11 -17.72 2.27
CA GLU A 21 6.49 -17.28 2.20
C GLU A 21 6.82 -16.79 0.78
N ASN A 22 7.55 -15.67 0.67
CA ASN A 22 7.87 -14.94 -0.57
C ASN A 22 6.74 -14.13 -1.22
N ASP A 23 5.51 -14.17 -0.70
CA ASP A 23 4.49 -13.20 -1.11
C ASP A 23 4.83 -11.80 -0.57
N VAL A 24 4.28 -10.76 -1.21
CA VAL A 24 4.42 -9.36 -0.78
C VAL A 24 3.07 -8.85 -0.27
N CYS A 25 3.04 -8.46 1.01
CA CYS A 25 1.91 -7.80 1.66
C CYS A 25 2.11 -6.28 1.62
N ILE A 26 1.36 -5.60 0.74
CA ILE A 26 1.37 -4.13 0.65
C ILE A 26 0.30 -3.56 1.60
N LEU A 27 0.73 -2.71 2.52
CA LEU A 27 -0.13 -2.05 3.50
C LEU A 27 -0.12 -0.55 3.26
N ILE A 28 -1.30 0.06 3.15
CA ILE A 28 -1.44 1.50 2.93
C ILE A 28 -2.08 2.11 4.17
N SER A 29 -1.35 2.97 4.89
CA SER A 29 -1.85 3.61 6.09
C SER A 29 -1.10 4.90 6.41
N GLY A 30 -1.79 6.03 6.38
CA GLY A 30 -1.18 7.34 6.66
C GLY A 30 -0.50 7.41 8.04
N SER A 31 -1.18 6.98 9.11
CA SER A 31 -0.62 7.00 10.46
C SER A 31 0.23 5.78 10.80
N ALA A 32 0.02 4.66 10.10
CA ALA A 32 0.53 3.32 10.43
C ALA A 32 0.22 2.86 11.88
N LYS A 33 -0.74 3.51 12.55
CA LYS A 33 -1.11 3.22 13.95
C LYS A 33 -2.40 2.41 14.08
N THR A 34 -3.05 2.08 12.98
CA THR A 34 -4.28 1.29 12.98
C THR A 34 -3.99 -0.14 13.45
N ASN A 35 -4.76 -0.62 14.45
CA ASN A 35 -4.59 -1.96 15.02
C ASN A 35 -4.62 -3.07 13.96
N ALA A 36 -5.55 -2.98 13.01
CA ALA A 36 -5.67 -3.95 11.92
C ALA A 36 -4.40 -4.04 11.07
N ILE A 37 -3.80 -2.89 10.71
CA ILE A 37 -2.56 -2.83 9.92
C ILE A 37 -1.39 -3.48 10.66
N ARG A 38 -1.23 -3.19 11.96
CA ARG A 38 -0.18 -3.84 12.78
C ARG A 38 -0.39 -5.34 12.90
N HIS A 39 -1.64 -5.76 13.09
CA HIS A 39 -2.00 -7.17 13.22
C HIS A 39 -1.70 -7.94 11.93
N ILE A 40 -2.17 -7.43 10.78
CA ILE A 40 -1.93 -8.02 9.46
C ILE A 40 -0.44 -8.08 9.14
N ARG A 41 0.29 -6.98 9.40
CA ARG A 41 1.75 -6.93 9.24
C ARG A 41 2.43 -8.06 10.00
N LYS A 42 2.13 -8.20 11.29
CA LYS A 42 2.73 -9.23 12.15
C LYS A 42 2.37 -10.64 11.67
N LEU A 43 1.13 -10.85 11.21
CA LEU A 43 0.71 -12.15 10.67
C LEU A 43 1.49 -12.51 9.39
N ALA A 44 1.64 -11.56 8.47
CA ALA A 44 2.39 -11.74 7.24
C ALA A 44 3.88 -12.04 7.52
N GLU A 45 4.51 -11.26 8.40
CA GLU A 45 5.91 -11.47 8.82
C GLU A 45 6.11 -12.85 9.46
N ASN A 46 5.19 -13.29 10.33
CA ASN A 46 5.25 -14.62 10.94
C ASN A 46 5.14 -15.78 9.94
N ILE A 47 4.50 -15.55 8.79
CA ILE A 47 4.36 -16.54 7.71
C ILE A 47 5.60 -16.53 6.79
N GLY A 48 6.50 -15.54 6.92
CA GLY A 48 7.65 -15.34 6.05
C GLY A 48 7.33 -14.53 4.78
N ALA A 49 6.18 -13.85 4.74
CA ALA A 49 5.87 -12.92 3.66
C ALA A 49 6.60 -11.59 3.87
N THR A 50 6.98 -10.94 2.76
CA THR A 50 7.57 -9.61 2.79
C THR A 50 6.48 -8.57 3.03
N THR A 51 6.70 -7.62 3.93
CA THR A 51 5.78 -6.50 4.15
C THR A 51 6.32 -5.21 3.51
N PHE A 52 5.45 -4.47 2.81
CA PHE A 52 5.75 -3.16 2.23
C PHE A 52 4.75 -2.13 2.72
N LEU A 53 5.22 -1.11 3.45
CA LEU A 53 4.35 -0.09 4.05
C LEU A 53 4.38 1.21 3.25
N VAL A 54 3.22 1.69 2.80
CA VAL A 54 3.00 3.04 2.27
C VAL A 54 2.42 3.90 3.39
N THR A 55 3.14 4.93 3.83
CA THR A 55 2.75 5.71 5.00
C THR A 55 3.29 7.14 5.00
N ALA A 56 2.62 8.04 5.73
CA ALA A 56 3.15 9.36 6.04
C ALA A 56 3.94 9.39 7.36
N ASN A 57 3.85 8.33 8.16
CA ASN A 57 4.58 8.21 9.42
C ASN A 57 5.99 7.65 9.18
N LYS A 58 6.99 8.54 9.10
CA LYS A 58 8.40 8.17 8.87
C LYS A 58 8.96 7.23 9.94
N GLU A 59 8.55 7.40 11.21
CA GLU A 59 8.99 6.53 12.31
C GLU A 59 8.50 5.08 12.14
N ALA A 60 7.35 4.88 11.49
CA ALA A 60 6.83 3.55 11.23
C ALA A 60 7.68 2.76 10.21
N LEU A 61 8.58 3.44 9.51
CA LEU A 61 9.52 2.83 8.56
C LEU A 61 10.89 2.54 9.18
N THR A 62 11.14 2.97 10.42
CA THR A 62 12.40 2.73 11.12
C THR A 62 12.20 1.65 12.17
N GLY A 63 12.58 0.41 11.87
CA GLY A 63 12.54 -0.71 12.81
C GLY A 63 13.00 -2.03 12.18
N ASP A 64 13.47 -2.96 13.01
CA ASP A 64 14.14 -4.21 12.60
C ASP A 64 13.29 -5.13 11.71
N SER A 65 11.96 -4.99 11.73
CA SER A 65 11.04 -5.81 10.94
C SER A 65 10.50 -5.11 9.68
N LEU A 66 11.11 -4.03 9.19
CA LEU A 66 10.69 -3.41 7.94
C LEU A 66 11.65 -3.73 6.80
N LEU A 67 11.23 -4.61 5.89
CA LEU A 67 12.00 -4.98 4.69
C LEU A 67 12.16 -3.80 3.72
N SER A 68 11.10 -3.01 3.50
CA SER A 68 11.07 -1.78 2.69
C SER A 68 9.73 -1.04 2.85
N GLY A 69 9.69 0.26 2.55
CA GLY A 69 8.43 1.00 2.50
C GLY A 69 8.56 2.35 1.80
N LEU A 70 7.41 2.93 1.46
CA LEU A 70 7.29 4.22 0.80
C LEU A 70 6.84 5.27 1.81
N TRP A 71 7.70 6.24 2.06
CA TRP A 71 7.33 7.44 2.80
C TRP A 71 6.68 8.46 1.87
N ILE A 72 5.45 8.85 2.18
CA ILE A 72 4.74 9.93 1.51
C ILE A 72 4.69 11.11 2.46
N ASN A 73 5.37 12.20 2.10
CA ASN A 73 5.27 13.43 2.87
C ASN A 73 3.86 14.02 2.68
N ALA A 74 2.93 13.76 3.61
CA ALA A 74 1.56 14.27 3.61
C ALA A 74 1.05 14.52 5.04
N ALA A 75 0.12 15.46 5.20
CA ALA A 75 -0.60 15.61 6.46
C ALA A 75 -1.54 14.42 6.71
N THR A 76 -1.71 14.04 7.98
CA THR A 76 -2.64 12.98 8.38
C THR A 76 -3.55 13.46 9.51
N LYS A 77 -4.63 12.71 9.77
CA LYS A 77 -5.65 13.00 10.80
C LYS A 77 -5.06 13.30 12.18
N HIS A 78 -3.97 12.63 12.53
CA HIS A 78 -3.23 12.85 13.77
C HIS A 78 -1.88 13.37 13.34
N THR A 79 -1.72 14.69 13.24
CA THR A 79 -0.49 15.33 12.75
C THR A 79 0.71 14.86 13.55
N LEU A 80 1.36 13.81 13.06
CA LEU A 80 2.62 13.30 13.59
C LEU A 80 3.70 14.16 12.94
N GLN A 81 4.09 15.22 13.63
CA GLN A 81 5.30 16.02 13.33
C GLN A 81 5.44 16.66 11.94
N SER A 82 4.40 16.69 11.11
CA SER A 82 4.49 17.39 9.82
C SER A 82 4.08 18.85 9.99
N ASP A 83 5.01 19.78 9.74
CA ASP A 83 4.76 21.22 9.59
C ASP A 83 3.83 21.55 8.40
N MET A 84 3.38 20.54 7.64
CA MET A 84 2.48 20.76 6.52
C MET A 84 1.05 21.05 6.98
N LYS A 85 0.68 22.31 6.78
CA LYS A 85 -0.71 22.75 6.82
C LYS A 85 -1.39 22.32 5.53
N THR A 86 -2.50 21.62 5.67
CA THR A 86 -3.39 21.31 4.56
C THR A 86 -4.78 21.86 4.85
N ILE A 87 -5.45 22.38 3.82
CA ILE A 87 -6.88 22.72 3.89
C ILE A 87 -7.76 21.47 3.77
N GLN A 88 -7.17 20.33 3.41
CA GLN A 88 -7.89 19.11 3.17
C GLN A 88 -8.26 18.43 4.49
N PRO A 89 -9.50 17.94 4.63
CA PRO A 89 -9.94 17.32 5.87
C PRO A 89 -9.26 15.95 6.09
N LEU A 90 -9.00 15.63 7.36
CA LEU A 90 -8.57 14.30 7.82
C LEU A 90 -7.27 13.81 7.16
N GLY A 91 -7.34 12.70 6.42
CA GLY A 91 -6.21 12.06 5.74
C GLY A 91 -6.21 12.26 4.23
N ASN A 92 -7.12 13.10 3.69
CA ASN A 92 -7.36 13.17 2.25
C ASN A 92 -6.09 13.49 1.44
N GLN A 93 -5.21 14.34 1.97
CA GLN A 93 -3.95 14.66 1.30
C GLN A 93 -3.08 13.41 1.13
N PHE A 94 -2.97 12.58 2.17
CA PHE A 94 -2.25 11.31 2.09
C PHE A 94 -2.90 10.35 1.09
N ASP A 95 -4.23 10.20 1.14
CA ASP A 95 -4.94 9.25 0.26
C ASP A 95 -4.78 9.65 -1.22
N GLN A 96 -4.91 10.94 -1.53
CA GLN A 96 -4.70 11.47 -2.89
C GLN A 96 -3.26 11.27 -3.36
N MET A 97 -2.28 11.56 -2.51
CA MET A 97 -0.86 11.38 -2.86
C MET A 97 -0.52 9.91 -3.04
N ALA A 98 -1.05 9.02 -2.20
CA ALA A 98 -0.87 7.58 -2.34
C ALA A 98 -1.43 7.08 -3.66
N HIS A 99 -2.63 7.51 -4.05
CA HIS A 99 -3.21 7.18 -5.35
C HIS A 99 -2.30 7.59 -6.52
N ILE A 100 -1.92 8.86 -6.58
CA ILE A 100 -1.12 9.40 -7.69
C ILE A 100 0.25 8.70 -7.77
N ILE A 101 0.91 8.48 -6.63
CA ILE A 101 2.23 7.84 -6.62
C ILE A 101 2.13 6.37 -7.02
N LEU A 102 1.10 5.65 -6.57
CA LEU A 102 0.91 4.24 -6.95
C LEU A 102 0.56 4.09 -8.43
N ASP A 103 -0.22 5.00 -9.01
CA ASP A 103 -0.47 5.03 -10.46
C ASP A 103 0.83 5.30 -11.23
N ALA A 104 1.63 6.28 -10.79
CA ALA A 104 2.94 6.56 -11.37
C ALA A 104 3.87 5.33 -11.29
N ALA A 105 3.85 4.59 -10.18
CA ALA A 105 4.62 3.36 -10.04
C ALA A 105 4.15 2.26 -11.00
N ILE A 106 2.84 2.17 -11.29
CA ILE A 106 2.34 1.25 -12.32
C ILE A 106 2.86 1.66 -13.70
N ILE A 107 2.74 2.94 -14.06
CA ILE A 107 3.21 3.47 -15.35
C ILE A 107 4.72 3.22 -15.53
N ASP A 108 5.52 3.45 -14.50
CA ASP A 108 6.97 3.18 -14.53
C ASP A 108 7.28 1.68 -14.62
N SER A 109 6.46 0.83 -13.98
CA SER A 109 6.70 -0.62 -13.94
C SER A 109 6.29 -1.38 -15.20
N THR A 110 5.52 -0.79 -16.12
CA THR A 110 5.06 -1.48 -17.33
C THR A 110 4.81 -0.55 -18.51
N ASN A 111 5.32 -0.92 -19.67
CA ASN A 111 4.98 -0.32 -20.96
C ASN A 111 3.98 -1.18 -21.77
N ASP A 112 3.55 -2.32 -21.22
CA ASP A 112 2.67 -3.27 -21.90
C ASP A 112 1.20 -2.94 -21.64
N ILE A 113 0.70 -1.99 -22.43
CA ILE A 113 -0.70 -1.57 -22.41
C ILE A 113 -1.61 -2.68 -22.96
N THR A 114 -1.13 -3.50 -23.89
CA THR A 114 -1.91 -4.57 -24.52
C THR A 114 -2.36 -5.59 -23.48
N THR A 115 -1.43 -6.11 -22.67
CA THR A 115 -1.77 -7.02 -21.56
C THR A 115 -2.75 -6.40 -20.57
N MET A 116 -2.65 -5.08 -20.34
CA MET A 116 -3.57 -4.37 -19.43
C MET A 116 -5.00 -4.32 -19.97
N ILE A 117 -5.18 -4.15 -21.28
CA ILE A 117 -6.49 -4.18 -21.93
C ILE A 117 -7.07 -5.60 -21.88
N GLU A 118 -6.26 -6.62 -22.19
CA GLU A 118 -6.71 -8.02 -22.21
C GLU A 118 -7.16 -8.52 -20.83
N ASN A 119 -6.49 -8.08 -19.77
CA ASN A 119 -6.83 -8.45 -18.39
C ASN A 119 -7.93 -7.57 -17.77
N HIS A 120 -8.40 -6.53 -18.47
CA HIS A 120 -9.50 -5.71 -17.97
C HIS A 120 -10.82 -6.48 -18.00
N THR A 121 -11.68 -6.24 -17.01
CA THR A 121 -13.01 -6.86 -16.95
C THR A 121 -13.85 -6.48 -18.17
N ASN A 122 -14.67 -7.41 -18.65
CA ASN A 122 -15.53 -7.25 -19.83
C ASN A 122 -17.01 -7.57 -19.57
N MET A 123 -17.38 -7.73 -18.29
CA MET A 123 -18.73 -8.10 -17.85
C MET A 123 -19.35 -7.09 -16.88
N GLU A 124 -18.88 -5.85 -16.88
CA GLU A 124 -19.53 -4.72 -16.17
C GLU A 124 -20.64 -4.09 -17.00
#